data_AF-A0A967GYK7-F1
#
_entry.id   AF-A0A967GYK7-F1
#
_cell.length_a   1.000
_cell.length_b   1.000
_cell.length_c   1.000
_cell.angle_alpha   90.00
_cell.angle_beta   90.00
_cell.angle_gamma   90.00
#
_symmetry.space_group_name_H-M   'P 1'
#
loop_
_entity.id
_entity.type
_entity.pdbx_description
1 polymer ?
#
loop_
_entity_poly.entity_id
_entity_poly.type
_entity_poly.pdbx_seq_one_letter_code
_entity_poly.pdbx_strand_id
1 'polypeptide(L)' 'LNIETNHAELAGHTIEHELDVAAAAGALGSIDANRGDQLIGWDTDQFPTNLYQTTGIMLRVLKLNDGRGFTTGGL' A
#
# COMPACT_ATOMS: atom_id res chain seq x y z
N LEU A 1 -5.90 -4.43 8.58
CA LEU A 1 -4.88 -4.99 7.68
C LEU A 1 -3.71 -4.04 7.63
N ASN A 2 -2.51 -4.60 7.70
CA ASN A 2 -1.28 -3.93 7.33
C ASN A 2 -0.94 -4.37 5.92
N ILE A 3 -0.89 -3.44 4.96
CA ILE A 3 -0.72 -3.75 3.54
C ILE A 3 0.69 -3.36 3.12
N GLU A 4 1.36 -4.22 2.37
CA GLU A 4 2.72 -3.99 1.92
C GLU A 4 2.80 -4.10 0.39
N THR A 5 3.55 -3.20 -0.25
CA THR A 5 3.65 -3.13 -1.72
C THR A 5 4.25 -4.41 -2.31
N ASN A 6 5.37 -4.90 -1.77
CA ASN A 6 6.03 -6.09 -2.32
C ASN A 6 5.15 -7.33 -2.16
N HIS A 7 4.44 -7.48 -1.04
CA HIS A 7 3.46 -8.55 -0.84
C HIS A 7 2.27 -8.49 -1.82
N ALA A 8 1.74 -7.29 -2.09
CA ALA A 8 0.69 -7.12 -3.09
C ALA A 8 1.16 -7.57 -4.48
N GLU A 9 2.35 -7.14 -4.89
CA GLU A 9 2.95 -7.50 -6.19
C GLU A 9 3.21 -9.01 -6.30
N LEU A 10 3.72 -9.65 -5.25
CA LEU A 10 3.93 -11.11 -5.21
C LEU A 10 2.62 -11.91 -5.27
N ALA A 11 1.53 -11.35 -4.73
CA ALA A 11 0.18 -11.92 -4.89
C ALA A 11 -0.41 -11.68 -6.29
N GLY A 12 0.31 -10.96 -7.17
CA GLY A 12 -0.14 -10.62 -8.53
C GLY A 12 -1.09 -9.43 -8.59
N HIS A 13 -1.16 -8.63 -7.53
CA HIS A 13 -2.07 -7.50 -7.37
C HIS A 13 -1.27 -6.19 -7.40
N THR A 14 -1.91 -5.08 -7.78
CA THR A 14 -1.31 -3.77 -7.55
C THR A 14 -1.57 -3.33 -6.12
N ILE A 15 -0.68 -2.51 -5.55
CA ILE A 15 -0.90 -1.94 -4.22
C ILE A 15 -2.20 -1.11 -4.18
N GLU A 16 -2.55 -0.41 -5.27
CA GLU A 16 -3.80 0.32 -5.37
C GLU A 16 -5.03 -0.58 -5.18
N HIS A 17 -4.99 -1.78 -5.77
CA HIS A 17 -6.07 -2.76 -5.61
C HIS A 17 -6.24 -3.16 -4.14
N GLU A 18 -5.15 -3.57 -3.49
CA GLU A 18 -5.18 -4.00 -2.08
C GLU A 18 -5.65 -2.88 -1.15
N LEU A 19 -5.20 -1.64 -1.38
CA LEU A 19 -5.63 -0.48 -0.60
C LEU A 19 -7.11 -0.15 -0.81
N ASP A 20 -7.60 -0.18 -2.06
CA ASP A 20 -8.99 0.13 -2.37
C ASP A 20 -9.93 -0.94 -1.78
N VAL A 21 -9.56 -2.22 -1.86
CA VAL A 21 -10.32 -3.34 -1.25
C VAL A 21 -10.32 -3.23 0.28
N ALA A 22 -9.16 -3.04 0.91
CA ALA A 22 -9.06 -2.93 2.36
C ALA A 22 -9.79 -1.69 2.90
N ALA A 23 -9.71 -0.55 2.21
CA ALA A 23 -10.42 0.67 2.58
C ALA A 23 -11.95 0.51 2.45
N ALA A 24 -12.43 -0.09 1.35
CA ALA A 24 -13.86 -0.35 1.14
C ALA A 24 -14.44 -1.29 2.22
N ALA A 25 -13.64 -2.23 2.72
CA ALA A 25 -14.01 -3.11 3.82
C ALA A 25 -13.89 -2.48 5.22
N GLY A 26 -13.44 -1.22 5.33
CA GLY A 26 -13.15 -0.57 6.61
C GLY A 26 -12.01 -1.26 7.39
N ALA A 27 -11.16 -2.01 6.67
CA ALA A 27 -10.13 -2.86 7.25
C ALA A 27 -8.71 -2.35 6.99
N LEU A 28 -8.50 -1.26 6.25
CA LEU A 28 -7.18 -0.66 6.07
C LEU A 28 -6.70 0.00 7.37
N GLY A 29 -5.65 -0.55 7.97
CA GLY A 29 -5.12 -0.10 9.26
C GLY A 29 -3.78 0.63 9.16
N SER A 30 -2.85 0.08 8.38
CA SER A 30 -1.48 0.60 8.20
C SER A 30 -0.93 0.15 6.85
N ILE A 31 0.18 0.74 6.41
CA ILE A 31 0.93 0.33 5.23
C ILE A 31 2.39 0.09 5.65
N ASP A 32 3.00 -0.99 5.18
CA ASP A 32 4.46 -1.15 5.21
C ASP A 32 5.02 -0.64 3.87
N ALA A 33 5.71 0.51 3.93
CA ALA A 33 6.13 1.23 2.75
C ALA A 33 7.44 0.67 2.15
N ASN A 34 7.33 -0.31 1.26
CA ASN A 34 8.43 -0.83 0.45
C ASN A 34 8.05 -0.91 -1.06
N ARG A 35 8.88 -1.58 -1.86
CA ARG A 35 8.57 -1.99 -3.24
C ARG A 35 9.26 -3.33 -3.56
N GLY A 36 8.74 -4.02 -4.57
CA GLY A 36 9.42 -5.15 -5.18
C GLY A 36 10.17 -4.82 -6.47
N ASP A 37 10.56 -5.89 -7.13
CA ASP A 37 11.04 -5.89 -8.50
C ASP A 37 10.22 -6.88 -9.32
N GLN A 38 9.63 -6.39 -10.43
CA GLN A 38 8.71 -7.18 -11.26
C GLN A 38 9.36 -8.38 -11.94
N LEU A 39 10.70 -8.45 -11.97
CA LEU A 39 11.46 -9.56 -12.51
C LEU A 39 11.92 -10.55 -11.43
N ILE A 40 11.62 -10.28 -10.16
CA ILE A 40 12.07 -11.04 -9.00
C ILE A 40 10.85 -11.56 -8.24
N GLY A 41 10.64 -12.87 -8.30
CA GLY A 41 9.49 -13.55 -7.69
C GLY A 41 9.62 -13.84 -6.19
N TRP A 42 10.39 -13.03 -5.45
CA TRP A 42 10.49 -13.10 -4.00
C TRP A 42 10.55 -11.70 -3.41
N ASP A 43 10.39 -11.63 -2.10
CA ASP A 43 10.32 -10.38 -1.38
C ASP A 43 11.69 -9.70 -1.28
N THR A 44 11.79 -8.45 -1.74
CA THR A 44 13.06 -7.74 -1.85
C THR A 44 13.22 -6.60 -0.86
N ASP A 45 12.14 -6.17 -0.19
CA ASP A 45 12.15 -5.13 0.84
C ASP A 45 12.86 -3.83 0.43
N GLN A 46 12.79 -3.46 -0.85
CA GLN A 46 13.44 -2.25 -1.31
C GLN A 46 12.67 -1.02 -0.83
N PHE A 47 13.41 0.05 -0.51
CA PHE A 47 12.78 1.34 -0.21
C PHE A 47 11.95 1.84 -1.41
N PRO A 48 10.78 2.47 -1.16
CA PRO A 48 9.91 2.93 -2.21
C PRO A 48 10.49 4.19 -2.86
N THR A 49 10.83 4.10 -4.15
CA THR A 49 11.46 5.21 -4.90
C THR A 49 10.63 5.69 -6.09
N ASN A 50 9.53 5.00 -6.44
CA ASN A 50 8.66 5.39 -7.54
C ASN A 50 7.65 6.47 -7.08
N LEU A 51 7.89 7.72 -7.48
CA LEU A 51 7.06 8.87 -7.10
C LEU A 51 5.60 8.73 -7.53
N TYR A 52 5.31 8.12 -8.68
CA TYR A 52 3.94 7.99 -9.17
C TYR A 52 3.14 7.00 -8.31
N GLN A 53 3.76 5.86 -7.96
CA GLN A 53 3.15 4.86 -7.09
C GLN A 53 2.91 5.42 -5.68
N THR A 54 3.92 6.06 -5.08
CA THR A 54 3.78 6.64 -3.74
C THR A 54 2.75 7.76 -3.70
N THR A 55 2.66 8.59 -4.75
CA THR A 55 1.60 9.61 -4.88
C THR A 55 0.22 8.97 -4.94
N GLY A 56 0.05 7.88 -5.71
CA GLY A 56 -1.19 7.13 -5.84
C GLY A 56 -1.64 6.47 -4.53
N ILE A 57 -0.68 5.96 -3.74
CA ILE A 57 -0.91 5.44 -2.38
C ILE A 57 -1.37 6.55 -1.45
N MET A 58 -0.65 7.67 -1.39
CA MET A 58 -0.99 8.77 -0.48
C MET A 58 -2.34 9.42 -0.80
N LEU A 59 -2.74 9.47 -2.07
CA LEU A 59 -4.08 9.93 -2.46
C LEU A 59 -5.20 9.06 -1.83
N ARG A 60 -4.96 7.75 -1.67
CA ARG A 60 -5.90 6.84 -1.00
C ARG A 60 -5.89 7.03 0.50
N VAL A 61 -4.71 7.17 1.10
CA VAL A 61 -4.56 7.49 2.53
C VAL A 61 -5.32 8.77 2.88
N LEU A 62 -5.20 9.83 2.08
CA LEU A 62 -5.93 11.09 2.28
C LEU A 62 -7.45 10.97 2.17
N LYS A 63 -7.99 9.87 1.61
CA LYS A 63 -9.44 9.62 1.56
C LYS A 63 -9.94 8.80 2.74
N LEU A 64 -9.05 8.20 3.54
CA LEU A 64 -9.43 7.38 4.68
C LEU A 64 -10.02 8.21 5.80
N ASN A 65 -10.95 7.59 6.54
CA ASN A 65 -11.50 8.12 7.78
C ASN A 65 -12.00 9.58 7.66
N ASP A 66 -12.74 9.88 6.58
CA ASP A 66 -13.27 11.21 6.25
C ASP A 66 -12.17 12.27 6.11
N GLY A 67 -11.03 11.91 5.51
CA GLY A 67 -9.92 12.82 5.26
C GLY A 67 -8.85 12.85 6.36
N ARG A 68 -8.98 12.03 7.41
CA ARG A 68 -8.06 12.03 8.55
C ARG A 68 -6.82 11.15 8.33
N GLY A 69 -6.81 10.28 7.32
CA GLY A 69 -5.73 9.32 7.14
C GLY A 69 -5.77 8.19 8.16
N PHE A 70 -4.61 7.64 8.51
CA PHE A 70 -4.52 6.58 9.54
C PHE A 70 -4.94 7.10 10.92
N THR A 71 -5.52 6.21 11.72
CA THR A 71 -5.86 6.50 13.12
C THR A 71 -4.75 6.05 14.06
N THR A 72 -4.32 4.79 13.94
CA THR A 72 -3.29 4.17 14.79
C THR A 72 -2.12 3.58 14.02
N GLY A 73 -2.29 3.35 12.71
CA GLY A 73 -1.21 2.87 11.84
C GLY A 73 -0.35 4.01 11.28
N GLY A 74 0.48 3.65 10.31
CA GLY A 74 1.40 4.57 9.67
C GLY A 74 1.91 4.04 8.33
N LEU A 75 3.12 4.49 8.01
CA LEU A 75 3.95 4.03 6.91
C LEU A 75 5.19 3.32 7.46
#